data_AF-A0A5C7B5H4-F1
#
_entry.id   AF-A0A5C7B5H4-F1
#
_cell.length_a   1.000
_cell.length_b   1.000
_cell.length_c   1.000
_cell.angle_alpha   90.00
_cell.angle_beta   90.00
_cell.angle_gamma   90.00
#
_symmetry.space_group_name_H-M   'P 1'
#
loop_
_entity.id
_entity.type
_entity.pdbx_description
1 polymer ?
#
loop_
_entity_poly.entity_id
_entity_poly.type
_entity_poly.pdbx_seq_one_letter_code
_entity_poly.pdbx_strand_id
1 'polypeptide(L)' 'MNTLIQNILVFSTVAIAFVFLVKKFMPKKTKTNKGCGTNSNCGCH' A
#
# COMPACT_ATOMS: atom_id res chain seq x y z
N MET A 1 -12.70 -30.53 -16.43
CA MET A 1 -11.82 -29.75 -15.53
C MET A 1 -11.33 -28.55 -16.32
N ASN A 2 -11.97 -27.38 -16.15
CA ASN A 2 -11.69 -26.22 -17.00
C ASN A 2 -10.47 -25.47 -16.44
N THR A 3 -9.28 -25.77 -16.96
CA THR A 3 -8.00 -25.20 -16.51
C THR A 3 -7.98 -23.67 -16.53
N LEU A 4 -8.79 -23.06 -17.41
CA LEU A 4 -9.01 -21.61 -17.46
C LEU A 4 -9.52 -21.03 -16.14
N ILE A 5 -10.49 -21.67 -15.48
CA ILE A 5 -11.09 -21.09 -14.27
C ILE A 5 -10.17 -21.21 -13.04
N GLN A 6 -9.38 -22.29 -12.97
CA GLN A 6 -8.36 -22.45 -11.93
C GLN A 6 -7.22 -21.46 -12.11
N ASN A 7 -6.76 -21.22 -13.36
CA ASN A 7 -5.74 -20.21 -13.62
C ASN A 7 -6.19 -18.83 -13.16
N ILE A 8 -7.42 -18.41 -13.51
CA ILE A 8 -7.94 -17.10 -13.11
C ILE A 8 -7.99 -16.97 -11.59
N LEU A 9 -8.43 -18.01 -10.88
CA LEU A 9 -8.49 -18.01 -9.42
C LEU A 9 -7.09 -17.91 -8.78
N VAL A 10 -6.13 -18.69 -9.28
CA VAL A 10 -4.75 -18.67 -8.79
C VAL A 10 -4.09 -17.32 -9.05
N PHE A 11 -4.17 -16.80 -10.28
CA PHE A 11 -3.60 -15.49 -10.62
C PHE A 11 -4.25 -14.35 -9.83
N SER A 12 -5.57 -14.37 -9.65
CA SER A 12 -6.28 -13.37 -8.85
C SER A 12 -5.85 -13.41 -7.37
N THR A 13 -5.75 -14.62 -6.79
CA THR A 13 -5.34 -14.78 -5.40
C THR A 13 -3.91 -14.29 -5.16
N VAL A 14 -2.98 -14.61 -6.07
CA VAL A 14 -1.60 -14.13 -6.00
C VAL A 14 -1.53 -12.62 -6.19
N ALA A 15 -2.29 -12.05 -7.12
CA ALA A 15 -2.33 -10.61 -7.34
C ALA A 15 -2.85 -9.85 -6.11
N ILE A 16 -3.93 -10.33 -5.48
CA ILE A 16 -4.49 -9.72 -4.27
C ILE A 16 -3.50 -9.83 -3.11
N ALA A 17 -2.84 -10.99 -2.94
CA ALA A 17 -1.81 -11.18 -1.92
C ALA A 17 -0.64 -10.20 -2.11
N PHE A 18 -0.15 -10.03 -3.34
CA PHE A 18 0.88 -9.05 -3.66
C PHE A 18 0.45 -7.62 -3.35
N VAL A 19 -0.74 -7.21 -3.79
CA VAL A 19 -1.28 -5.88 -3.50
C VAL A 19 -1.44 -5.65 -2.00
N PHE A 20 -1.90 -6.66 -1.25
CA PHE A 20 -2.03 -6.58 0.20
C PHE A 20 -0.68 -6.43 0.89
N LEU A 21 0.31 -7.24 0.51
CA LEU A 21 1.67 -7.16 1.04
C LEU A 21 2.31 -5.81 0.72
N VAL A 22 2.21 -5.35 -0.53
CA VAL A 22 2.69 -4.03 -0.95
C VAL A 22 2.01 -2.94 -0.12
N LYS A 23 0.69 -2.96 0.05
CA LYS A 23 -0.04 -1.97 0.86
C LYS A 23 0.26 -2.05 2.36
N LYS A 24 0.56 -3.25 2.87
CA LYS A 24 0.85 -3.52 4.29
C LYS A 24 2.26 -3.06 4.66
N PHE A 25 3.23 -3.33 3.79
CA PHE A 25 4.65 -3.07 4.05
C PHE A 25 5.16 -1.78 3.42
N MET A 26 4.51 -1.26 2.38
CA MET A 26 4.76 0.13 2.01
C MET A 26 4.22 1.02 3.11
N PRO A 27 5.07 1.86 3.73
CA PRO A 27 4.58 2.85 4.68
C PRO A 27 3.56 3.71 3.93
N LYS A 28 2.34 3.80 4.47
CA LYS A 28 1.39 4.83 4.03
C LYS A 28 2.20 6.12 4.04
N LYS A 29 2.42 6.74 2.88
CA LYS A 29 3.06 8.06 2.84
C LYS A 29 2.29 8.89 3.85
N THR A 30 2.94 9.24 4.96
CA THR A 30 2.39 10.19 5.91
C THR A 30 2.01 11.36 5.02
N LYS A 31 0.74 11.77 5.09
CA LYS A 31 0.31 12.93 4.33
C LYS A 31 1.26 14.03 4.75
N THR A 32 2.21 14.39 3.87
CA THR A 32 3.02 15.58 4.08
C THR A 32 1.97 16.67 4.15
N ASN A 33 1.75 17.19 5.35
CA ASN A 33 0.80 18.26 5.56
C ASN A 33 1.30 19.42 4.71
N LYS A 34 0.65 19.62 3.56
CA LYS A 34 0.84 20.79 2.71
C LYS A 34 0.11 21.96 3.38
N GLY A 35 0.55 22.28 4.58
CA GLY A 35 0.03 23.34 5.44
C GLY A 35 1.13 23.73 6.40
N CYS A 36 1.55 25.00 6.35
CA CYS A 36 2.47 25.58 7.32
C CYS A 36 1.83 25.41 8.71
N GLY A 37 2.45 24.64 9.61
CA GLY A 37 1.94 24.40 10.96
C GLY A 37 1.74 22.95 11.40
N THR A 38 2.18 21.94 10.65
CA THR A 38 2.15 20.53 11.12
C THR A 38 3.52 19.92 11.37
N ASN A 39 4.47 20.75 11.78
CA ASN A 39 5.68 20.29 12.43
C ASN A 39 5.83 21.14 13.70
N SER A 40 5.51 20.58 14.87
CA SER A 40 6.07 21.05 16.15
C SER A 40 7.57 20.73 16.24
N ASN A 41 8.29 21.04 15.17
CA ASN A 41 9.74 21.09 15.08
C ASN A 41 10.08 22.28 14.16
N CYS A 42 9.48 23.43 14.48
CA CYS A 42 10.03 24.72 14.06
C CYS A 42 11.43 24.80 14.68
N GLY A 43 12.45 24.92 13.83
CA GLY A 43 13.85 24.96 14.22
C GLY A 43 14.19 26.13 15.13
N CYS A 44 13.95 25.96 16.43
CA CYS A 44 14.56 26.70 17.52
C CYS A 44 15.08 25.67 18.54
N HIS A 45 16.40 25.44 18.44
CA HIS A 45 17.29 24.57 19.25
C HIS A 45 17.04 23.06 19.17
#